data_AF-A0A7S3AR49-F1
#
_entry.id   AF-A0A7S3AR49-F1
#
_cell.length_a   1.000
_cell.length_b   1.000
_cell.length_c   1.000
_cell.angle_alpha   90.00
_cell.angle_beta   90.00
_cell.angle_gamma   90.00
#
_symmetry.space_group_name_H-M   'P 1'
#
loop_
_entity.id
_entity.type
_entity.pdbx_description
1 polymer ?
#
loop_
_entity_poly.entity_id
_entity_poly.type
_entity_poly.pdbx_seq_one_letter_code
_entity_poly.pdbx_strand_id
1 'polypeptide(L)'
;YPRLQLLPMTGRDNFFHRVEKLRSFVAAQCAETIVLHTDSYDAFLRGSAARLIRVFEQLQTPVLWAAERLYSWQDEGNRTFYDRLAEGKGPYRYLNGGGYMGYAAALRPILERTVFISKFRGADQMAFSRFLADHWAQSNVSFDYGTRVFFVASGEDWNLRKARSRVLAANPCHVHVPYTAYKPNERTLLALFRDDFGDEQSRSRNWTGGRAPSHTPRSPSRTAAWP
;
A
#
# COMPACT_ATOMS: atom_id res chain seq x y z
N TYR A 1 8.54 10.09 12.61
CA TYR A 1 7.22 9.46 12.90
C TYR A 1 6.38 9.45 11.63
N PRO A 2 5.63 8.38 11.34
CA PRO A 2 4.71 8.33 10.20
C PRO A 2 3.66 9.44 10.35
N ARG A 3 3.37 10.15 9.26
CA ARG A 3 2.37 11.23 9.22
C ARG A 3 1.22 10.77 8.33
N LEU A 4 0.02 10.63 8.90
CA LEU A 4 -1.18 10.39 8.13
C LEU A 4 -1.69 11.72 7.58
N GLN A 5 -1.82 11.81 6.25
CA GLN A 5 -2.44 12.95 5.58
C GLN A 5 -3.74 12.49 4.93
N LEU A 6 -4.85 13.12 5.31
CA LEU A 6 -6.10 12.97 4.58
C LEU A 6 -6.10 13.96 3.41
N LEU A 7 -6.37 13.44 2.21
CA LEU A 7 -6.56 14.24 0.99
C LEU A 7 -8.05 14.26 0.68
N PRO A 8 -8.83 15.19 1.26
CA PRO A 8 -10.28 15.16 1.15
C PRO A 8 -10.73 15.33 -0.31
N MET A 9 -11.71 14.53 -0.72
CA MET A 9 -12.42 14.68 -1.98
C MET A 9 -13.81 15.27 -1.72
N THR A 10 -14.24 16.15 -2.59
CA THR A 10 -15.58 16.75 -2.61
C THR A 10 -16.41 16.13 -3.73
N GLY A 11 -17.72 16.36 -3.75
CA GLY A 11 -18.60 15.86 -4.83
C GLY A 11 -18.30 16.42 -6.23
N ARG A 12 -17.37 17.39 -6.34
CA ARG A 12 -16.86 17.92 -7.61
C ARG A 12 -15.54 17.29 -8.06
N ASP A 13 -14.86 16.58 -7.16
CA ASP A 13 -13.59 15.93 -7.47
C ASP A 13 -13.83 14.59 -8.18
N ASN A 14 -12.93 14.25 -9.10
CA ASN A 14 -12.87 12.95 -9.77
C ASN A 14 -11.53 12.25 -9.46
N PHE A 15 -11.31 11.07 -10.03
CA PHE A 15 -10.08 10.30 -9.85
C PHE A 15 -8.80 11.07 -10.24
N PHE A 16 -8.86 12.03 -11.16
CA PHE A 16 -7.70 12.86 -11.51
C PHE A 16 -7.38 13.92 -10.46
N HIS A 17 -8.39 14.50 -9.82
CA HIS A 17 -8.18 15.45 -8.72
C HIS A 17 -7.46 14.78 -7.53
N ARG A 18 -7.70 13.47 -7.31
CA ARG A 18 -6.93 12.66 -6.36
C ARG A 18 -5.46 12.59 -6.75
N VAL A 19 -5.15 12.29 -8.01
CA VAL A 19 -3.77 12.23 -8.53
C VAL A 19 -3.08 13.60 -8.42
N GLU A 20 -3.79 14.69 -8.73
CA GLU A 20 -3.27 16.06 -8.59
C GLU A 20 -2.95 16.41 -7.14
N LYS A 21 -3.86 16.10 -6.20
CA LYS A 21 -3.64 16.32 -4.76
C LYS A 21 -2.44 15.50 -4.26
N LEU A 22 -2.34 14.25 -4.67
CA LEU A 22 -1.20 13.41 -4.31
C LEU A 22 0.10 13.95 -4.91
N ARG A 23 0.10 14.37 -6.18
CA ARG A 23 1.25 15.00 -6.83
C ARG A 23 1.73 16.20 -6.04
N SER A 24 0.83 17.13 -5.68
CA SER A 24 1.17 18.31 -4.88
C SER A 24 1.72 17.93 -3.50
N PHE A 25 1.13 16.92 -2.85
CA PHE A 25 1.63 16.41 -1.57
C PHE A 25 3.06 15.86 -1.70
N VAL A 26 3.29 14.96 -2.67
CA VAL A 26 4.59 14.33 -2.93
C VAL A 26 5.65 15.36 -3.33
N ALA A 27 5.27 16.38 -4.10
CA ALA A 27 6.16 17.47 -4.52
C ALA A 27 6.72 18.28 -3.34
N ALA A 28 6.01 18.30 -2.20
CA ALA A 28 6.42 19.00 -0.98
C ALA A 28 7.28 18.13 -0.02
N GLN A 29 7.53 16.85 -0.32
CA GLN A 29 8.29 15.96 0.57
C GLN A 29 9.78 15.88 0.23
N CYS A 30 10.64 15.57 1.19
CA CYS A 30 12.05 15.25 0.92
C CYS A 30 12.16 14.00 0.03
N ALA A 31 13.22 13.91 -0.78
CA ALA A 31 13.41 12.89 -1.81
C ALA A 31 13.26 11.44 -1.29
N GLU A 32 13.79 11.19 -0.10
CA GLU A 32 13.84 9.93 0.64
C GLU A 32 12.57 9.62 1.44
N THR A 33 11.59 10.51 1.44
CA THR A 33 10.33 10.29 2.13
C THR A 33 9.58 9.13 1.47
N ILE A 34 9.29 8.07 2.22
CA ILE A 34 8.41 6.99 1.76
C ILE A 34 6.96 7.46 1.87
N VAL A 35 6.25 7.45 0.75
CA VAL A 35 4.84 7.81 0.67
C VAL A 35 4.02 6.58 0.31
N LEU A 36 2.95 6.34 1.05
CA LEU A 36 1.93 5.34 0.77
C LEU A 36 0.65 6.05 0.34
N HIS A 37 0.14 5.70 -0.84
CA HIS A 37 -1.20 6.03 -1.29
C HIS A 37 -2.13 4.83 -1.06
N THR A 38 -3.34 5.12 -0.55
CA THR A 38 -4.40 4.14 -0.37
C THR A 38 -5.76 4.77 -0.62
N ASP A 39 -6.69 4.02 -1.20
CA ASP A 39 -8.12 4.29 -1.05
C ASP A 39 -8.51 4.32 0.44
N SER A 40 -9.54 5.09 0.77
CA SER A 40 -9.92 5.35 2.17
C SER A 40 -11.26 4.76 2.59
N TYR A 41 -12.13 4.40 1.64
CA TYR A 41 -13.47 3.87 1.95
C TYR A 41 -13.55 2.36 1.98
N ASP A 42 -12.69 1.68 1.21
CA ASP A 42 -12.75 0.24 0.99
C ASP A 42 -11.40 -0.46 1.22
N ALA A 43 -10.52 0.16 1.99
CA ALA A 43 -9.23 -0.39 2.38
C ALA A 43 -8.90 -0.13 3.86
N PHE A 44 -8.02 -0.95 4.42
CA PHE A 44 -7.48 -0.77 5.77
C PHE A 44 -6.01 -1.22 5.86
N LEU A 45 -5.30 -0.67 6.84
CA LEU A 45 -3.92 -1.03 7.15
C LEU A 45 -3.87 -2.08 8.26
N ARG A 46 -2.86 -2.95 8.20
CA ARG A 46 -2.63 -4.07 9.13
C ARG A 46 -1.24 -3.99 9.76
N GLY A 47 -1.21 -3.99 11.09
CA GLY A 47 0.04 -3.86 11.85
C GLY A 47 0.66 -2.46 11.81
N SER A 48 1.90 -2.34 12.27
CA SER A 48 2.53 -1.03 12.47
C SER A 48 3.15 -0.44 11.20
N ALA A 49 3.24 0.89 11.14
CA ALA A 49 3.96 1.59 10.08
C ALA A 49 5.43 1.13 9.94
N ALA A 50 6.09 0.81 11.06
CA ALA A 50 7.46 0.27 11.04
C ALA A 50 7.54 -1.10 10.34
N ARG A 51 6.51 -1.94 10.49
CA ARG A 51 6.41 -3.21 9.74
C ARG A 51 6.21 -2.94 8.25
N LEU A 52 5.30 -2.04 7.89
CA LEU A 52 5.04 -1.69 6.48
C LEU A 52 6.31 -1.17 5.79
N ILE A 53 7.01 -0.21 6.42
CA ILE A 53 8.27 0.35 5.89
C ILE A 53 9.32 -0.76 5.71
N ARG A 54 9.54 -1.59 6.73
CA ARG A 54 10.51 -2.70 6.64
C ARG A 54 10.18 -3.69 5.53
N VAL A 55 8.91 -4.06 5.36
CA VAL A 55 8.49 -4.99 4.29
C VAL A 55 8.74 -4.37 2.92
N PHE A 56 8.47 -3.07 2.75
CA PHE A 56 8.75 -2.34 1.53
C PHE A 56 10.25 -2.25 1.21
N GLU A 57 11.08 -1.88 2.19
CA GLU A 57 12.54 -1.79 2.00
C GLU A 57 13.15 -3.14 1.60
N GLN A 58 12.63 -4.24 2.17
CA GLN A 58 13.03 -5.61 1.80
C GLN A 58 12.66 -6.02 0.37
N LEU A 59 11.74 -5.30 -0.28
CA LEU A 59 11.41 -5.54 -1.70
C LEU A 59 12.41 -4.87 -2.64
N GLN A 60 13.33 -4.03 -2.11
CA GLN A 60 14.43 -3.42 -2.85
C GLN A 60 13.98 -2.71 -4.14
N THR A 61 12.82 -2.05 -4.08
CA THR A 61 12.24 -1.34 -5.22
C THR A 61 11.98 0.13 -4.87
N PRO A 62 12.20 1.09 -5.80
CA PRO A 62 11.89 2.49 -5.55
C PRO A 62 10.40 2.79 -5.44
N VAL A 63 9.57 2.06 -6.19
CA VAL A 63 8.11 2.18 -6.22
C VAL A 63 7.49 0.80 -6.31
N LEU A 64 6.54 0.53 -5.43
CA LEU A 64 5.76 -0.70 -5.38
C LEU A 64 4.29 -0.40 -5.63
N TRP A 65 3.73 -1.04 -6.65
CA TRP A 65 2.31 -0.95 -7.01
C TRP A 65 1.53 -2.16 -6.50
N ALA A 66 0.30 -1.95 -6.02
CA ALA A 66 -0.60 -3.04 -5.74
C ALA A 66 -0.94 -3.81 -7.02
N ALA A 67 -0.99 -5.13 -6.90
CA ALA A 67 -1.37 -6.02 -8.00
C ALA A 67 -2.74 -6.65 -7.72
N GLU A 68 -3.59 -6.75 -8.75
CA GLU A 68 -4.87 -7.45 -8.73
C GLU A 68 -4.89 -8.62 -9.71
N ARG A 69 -5.90 -9.50 -9.57
CA ARG A 69 -6.00 -10.75 -10.33
C ARG A 69 -6.74 -10.62 -11.64
N LEU A 70 -7.69 -9.69 -11.72
CA LEU A 70 -8.50 -9.47 -12.92
C LEU A 70 -7.96 -8.27 -13.67
N TYR A 71 -8.03 -8.34 -15.01
CA TYR A 71 -7.76 -7.17 -15.82
C TYR A 71 -8.99 -6.26 -15.72
N SER A 72 -8.86 -5.14 -15.01
CA SER A 72 -9.98 -4.23 -14.75
C SER A 72 -9.54 -2.77 -14.87
N TRP A 73 -10.42 -1.88 -15.32
CA TRP A 73 -10.19 -0.43 -15.40
C TRP A 73 -8.89 0.02 -16.10
N GLN A 74 -8.39 -0.81 -17.01
CA GLN A 74 -7.21 -0.58 -17.83
C GLN A 74 -7.59 -0.63 -19.31
N ASP A 75 -6.77 -0.01 -20.17
CA ASP A 75 -6.95 -0.06 -21.63
C ASP A 75 -6.56 -1.46 -22.15
N GLU A 76 -7.51 -2.18 -22.75
CA GLU A 76 -7.29 -3.54 -23.30
C GLU A 76 -6.07 -3.63 -24.24
N GLY A 77 -5.68 -2.54 -24.92
CA GLY A 77 -4.46 -2.50 -25.73
C GLY A 77 -3.18 -2.77 -24.95
N ASN A 78 -3.18 -2.58 -23.63
CA ASN A 78 -2.04 -2.84 -22.75
C ASN A 78 -2.06 -4.26 -22.15
N ARG A 79 -3.11 -5.05 -22.37
CA ARG A 79 -3.28 -6.35 -21.70
C ARG A 79 -2.11 -7.31 -21.94
N THR A 80 -1.70 -7.47 -23.19
CA THR A 80 -0.55 -8.31 -23.57
C THR A 80 0.78 -7.83 -22.96
N PHE A 81 0.91 -6.53 -22.66
CA PHE A 81 2.07 -6.03 -21.92
C PHE A 81 2.07 -6.56 -20.48
N TYR A 82 0.94 -6.46 -19.77
CA TYR A 82 0.82 -6.95 -18.39
C TYR A 82 0.91 -8.48 -18.28
N ASP A 83 0.31 -9.21 -19.23
CA ASP A 83 0.39 -10.68 -19.26
C ASP A 83 1.84 -11.16 -19.33
N ARG A 84 2.65 -10.56 -20.22
CA ARG A 84 4.09 -10.85 -20.33
C ARG A 84 4.85 -10.40 -19.08
N LEU A 85 4.53 -9.23 -18.54
CA LEU A 85 5.20 -8.69 -17.37
C LEU A 85 5.02 -9.58 -16.12
N ALA A 86 3.86 -10.23 -15.99
CA ALA A 86 3.52 -11.08 -14.86
C ALA A 86 3.83 -12.58 -15.08
N GLU A 87 4.47 -12.93 -16.20
CA GLU A 87 4.80 -14.33 -16.51
C GLU A 87 5.66 -14.96 -15.39
N GLY A 88 5.18 -16.09 -14.85
CA GLY A 88 5.82 -16.78 -13.72
C GLY A 88 5.72 -16.07 -12.36
N LYS A 89 4.99 -14.96 -12.23
CA LYS A 89 4.88 -14.17 -10.98
C LYS A 89 3.69 -14.52 -10.09
N GLY A 90 2.76 -15.34 -10.59
CA GLY A 90 1.60 -15.82 -9.83
C GLY A 90 0.25 -15.28 -10.33
N PRO A 91 -0.79 -15.30 -9.48
CA PRO A 91 -2.15 -14.95 -9.89
C PRO A 91 -2.47 -13.45 -9.80
N TYR A 92 -1.74 -12.68 -9.00
CA TYR A 92 -1.82 -11.21 -8.99
C TYR A 92 -0.90 -10.70 -10.09
N ARG A 93 -1.44 -9.93 -11.04
CA ARG A 93 -0.77 -9.66 -12.32
C ARG A 93 -0.95 -8.22 -12.81
N TYR A 94 -2.08 -7.63 -12.49
CA TYR A 94 -2.54 -6.39 -13.12
C TYR A 94 -2.48 -5.22 -12.15
N LEU A 95 -2.46 -4.01 -12.68
CA LEU A 95 -2.33 -2.80 -11.87
C LEU A 95 -3.63 -2.53 -11.12
N ASN A 96 -3.52 -2.26 -9.82
CA ASN A 96 -4.61 -1.65 -9.07
C ASN A 96 -4.23 -0.22 -8.61
N GLY A 97 -5.07 0.77 -8.93
CA GLY A 97 -4.85 2.18 -8.61
C GLY A 97 -5.11 2.55 -7.15
N GLY A 98 -5.77 1.68 -6.39
CA GLY A 98 -6.16 1.91 -5.00
C GLY A 98 -5.03 1.74 -3.98
N GLY A 99 -3.85 1.25 -4.38
CA GLY A 99 -2.71 1.08 -3.49
C GLY A 99 -1.37 1.14 -4.21
N TYR A 100 -0.48 2.01 -3.75
CA TYR A 100 0.92 2.03 -4.17
C TYR A 100 1.76 2.81 -3.16
N MET A 101 3.06 2.52 -3.11
CA MET A 101 3.99 3.23 -2.26
C MET A 101 5.36 3.39 -2.91
N GLY A 102 6.13 4.38 -2.48
CA GLY A 102 7.47 4.60 -3.01
C GLY A 102 8.16 5.79 -2.37
N TYR A 103 9.43 5.96 -2.70
CA TYR A 103 10.16 7.18 -2.34
C TYR A 103 9.59 8.37 -3.12
N ALA A 104 9.47 9.52 -2.47
CA ALA A 104 8.90 10.72 -3.07
C ALA A 104 9.62 11.09 -4.38
N ALA A 105 10.94 11.01 -4.43
CA ALA A 105 11.71 11.27 -5.65
C ALA A 105 11.36 10.33 -6.81
N ALA A 106 11.05 9.05 -6.52
CA ALA A 106 10.68 8.06 -7.53
C ALA A 106 9.21 8.19 -7.97
N LEU A 107 8.32 8.61 -7.06
CA LEU A 107 6.90 8.83 -7.35
C LEU A 107 6.64 10.10 -8.17
N ARG A 108 7.40 11.18 -7.93
CA ARG A 108 7.25 12.48 -8.63
C ARG A 108 7.12 12.36 -10.16
N PRO A 109 8.08 11.75 -10.89
CA PRO A 109 8.02 11.72 -12.36
C PRO A 109 6.83 10.91 -12.87
N ILE A 110 6.37 9.89 -12.13
CA ILE A 110 5.17 9.12 -12.46
C ILE A 110 3.95 10.03 -12.33
N LEU A 111 3.75 10.64 -11.16
CA LEU A 111 2.60 11.49 -10.86
C LEU A 111 2.53 12.74 -11.75
N GLU A 112 3.67 13.37 -12.03
CA GLU A 112 3.75 14.53 -12.93
C GLU A 112 3.28 14.19 -14.34
N ARG A 113 3.70 13.04 -14.87
CA ARG A 113 3.36 12.62 -16.23
C ARG A 113 1.95 12.04 -16.34
N THR A 114 1.43 11.44 -15.27
CA THR A 114 0.04 10.94 -15.23
C THR A 114 -0.99 12.08 -15.22
N VAL A 115 -0.69 13.26 -14.65
CA VAL A 115 -1.62 14.41 -14.68
C VAL A 115 -1.86 14.97 -16.09
N PHE A 116 -0.96 14.72 -17.05
CA PHE A 116 -1.16 15.13 -18.45
C PHE A 116 -2.10 14.22 -19.24
N ILE A 117 -2.68 13.21 -18.59
CA ILE A 117 -3.58 12.23 -19.20
C ILE A 117 -5.04 12.72 -19.10
N SER A 118 -5.25 14.03 -19.30
CA SER A 118 -6.59 14.66 -19.43
C SER A 118 -7.36 14.19 -20.67
N LYS A 119 -6.71 13.42 -21.55
CA LYS A 119 -7.31 12.84 -22.76
C LYS A 119 -8.05 11.51 -22.53
N PHE A 120 -7.87 10.87 -21.37
CA PHE A 120 -8.52 9.59 -21.10
C PHE A 120 -9.78 9.83 -20.28
N ARG A 121 -10.94 9.60 -20.92
CA ARG A 121 -12.21 9.44 -20.21
C ARG A 121 -12.12 8.14 -19.39
N GLY A 122 -11.68 8.22 -18.14
CA GLY A 122 -11.44 7.01 -17.35
C GLY A 122 -11.04 7.25 -15.90
N ALA A 123 -10.83 6.15 -15.18
CA ALA A 123 -10.28 6.13 -13.83
C ALA A 123 -8.76 6.41 -13.86
N ASP A 124 -8.21 6.85 -12.72
CA ASP A 124 -6.77 7.02 -12.49
C ASP A 124 -5.95 5.77 -12.84
N GLN A 125 -6.46 4.58 -12.53
CA GLN A 125 -5.87 3.27 -12.88
C GLN A 125 -5.55 3.13 -14.37
N MET A 126 -6.43 3.60 -15.25
CA MET A 126 -6.21 3.54 -16.70
C MET A 126 -5.04 4.44 -17.13
N ALA A 127 -4.97 5.64 -16.55
CA ALA A 127 -3.92 6.61 -16.84
C ALA A 127 -2.54 6.10 -16.37
N PHE A 128 -2.46 5.57 -15.14
CA PHE A 128 -1.24 4.94 -14.65
C PHE A 128 -0.85 3.74 -15.51
N SER A 129 -1.83 2.90 -15.88
CA SER A 129 -1.56 1.72 -16.66
C SER A 129 -0.96 2.04 -18.03
N ARG A 130 -1.52 3.04 -18.73
CA ARG A 130 -0.99 3.50 -20.01
C ARG A 130 0.41 4.05 -19.86
N PHE A 131 0.64 4.91 -18.87
CA PHE A 131 1.95 5.48 -18.59
C PHE A 131 3.00 4.39 -18.37
N LEU A 132 2.70 3.38 -17.55
CA LEU A 132 3.64 2.30 -17.27
C LEU A 132 3.88 1.40 -18.47
N ALA A 133 2.86 1.14 -19.30
CA ALA A 133 3.04 0.38 -20.54
C ALA A 133 3.99 1.10 -21.51
N ASP A 134 3.87 2.43 -21.64
CA ASP A 134 4.70 3.24 -22.55
C ASP A 134 6.12 3.51 -21.99
N HIS A 135 6.29 3.49 -20.66
CA HIS A 135 7.53 3.92 -19.99
C HIS A 135 8.10 2.90 -19.00
N TRP A 136 7.78 1.61 -19.17
CA TRP A 136 8.14 0.56 -18.21
C TRP A 136 9.63 0.57 -17.85
N ALA A 137 10.49 0.58 -18.87
CA ALA A 137 11.95 0.53 -18.72
C ALA A 137 12.54 1.73 -17.96
N GLN A 138 11.84 2.86 -17.91
CA GLN A 138 12.29 4.08 -17.22
C GLN A 138 11.58 4.32 -15.88
N SER A 139 10.54 3.55 -15.57
CA SER A 139 9.66 3.82 -14.43
C SER A 139 10.22 3.39 -13.07
N ASN A 140 11.17 2.45 -13.03
CA ASN A 140 11.68 1.83 -11.79
C ASN A 140 10.55 1.37 -10.83
N VAL A 141 9.46 0.86 -11.41
CA VAL A 141 8.29 0.35 -10.69
C VAL A 141 8.39 -1.16 -10.56
N SER A 142 7.91 -1.70 -9.45
CA SER A 142 7.63 -3.12 -9.26
C SER A 142 6.18 -3.31 -8.82
N PHE A 143 5.65 -4.50 -9.06
CA PHE A 143 4.32 -4.89 -8.63
C PHE A 143 4.43 -5.84 -7.44
N ASP A 144 3.53 -5.73 -6.48
CA ASP A 144 3.49 -6.61 -5.31
C ASP A 144 2.81 -7.95 -5.63
N TYR A 145 3.41 -8.71 -6.56
CA TYR A 145 2.89 -10.01 -7.00
C TYR A 145 2.74 -11.02 -5.87
N GLY A 146 3.58 -10.91 -4.84
CA GLY A 146 3.58 -11.76 -3.66
C GLY A 146 2.62 -11.32 -2.56
N THR A 147 1.89 -10.21 -2.75
CA THR A 147 0.94 -9.64 -1.78
C THR A 147 1.56 -9.39 -0.40
N ARG A 148 2.82 -8.94 -0.36
CA ARG A 148 3.58 -8.73 0.89
C ARG A 148 3.18 -7.44 1.60
N VAL A 149 2.90 -6.40 0.82
CA VAL A 149 2.37 -5.11 1.27
C VAL A 149 0.88 -5.05 1.01
N PHE A 150 0.45 -5.26 -0.24
CA PHE A 150 -0.89 -5.04 -0.73
C PHE A 150 -1.61 -6.36 -1.03
N PHE A 151 -2.76 -6.57 -0.41
CA PHE A 151 -3.74 -7.55 -0.87
C PHE A 151 -4.92 -6.81 -1.49
N VAL A 152 -5.26 -7.13 -2.74
CA VAL A 152 -6.42 -6.59 -3.44
C VAL A 152 -7.41 -7.72 -3.73
N ALA A 153 -8.61 -7.66 -3.15
CA ALA A 153 -9.63 -8.66 -3.40
C ALA A 153 -10.17 -8.56 -4.84
N SER A 154 -9.84 -9.53 -5.67
CA SER A 154 -10.25 -9.58 -7.07
C SER A 154 -10.61 -11.01 -7.52
N GLY A 155 -11.67 -11.14 -8.32
CA GLY A 155 -12.11 -12.43 -8.87
C GLY A 155 -12.49 -13.43 -7.79
N GLU A 156 -11.70 -14.50 -7.62
CA GLU A 156 -11.99 -15.53 -6.62
C GLU A 156 -11.99 -15.01 -5.17
N ASP A 157 -11.32 -13.89 -4.92
CA ASP A 157 -11.22 -13.29 -3.59
C ASP A 157 -12.51 -12.56 -3.19
N TRP A 158 -13.49 -12.42 -4.08
CA TRP A 158 -14.84 -11.97 -3.71
C TRP A 158 -15.57 -13.00 -2.83
N ASN A 159 -15.08 -14.24 -2.79
CA ASN A 159 -15.48 -15.22 -1.79
C ASN A 159 -14.72 -14.97 -0.48
N LEU A 160 -15.45 -14.66 0.60
CA LEU A 160 -14.86 -14.34 1.91
C LEU A 160 -13.91 -15.42 2.45
N ARG A 161 -14.24 -16.71 2.30
CA ARG A 161 -13.38 -17.80 2.79
C ARG A 161 -12.03 -17.81 2.06
N LYS A 162 -12.07 -17.61 0.74
CA LYS A 162 -10.90 -17.50 -0.13
C LYS A 162 -10.07 -16.25 0.19
N ALA A 163 -10.71 -15.11 0.43
CA ALA A 163 -10.03 -13.88 0.85
C ALA A 163 -9.32 -14.05 2.20
N ARG A 164 -10.04 -14.54 3.22
CA ARG A 164 -9.49 -14.82 4.56
C ARG A 164 -8.26 -15.71 4.50
N SER A 165 -8.36 -16.83 3.79
CA SER A 165 -7.25 -17.76 3.65
C SER A 165 -5.99 -17.09 3.07
N ARG A 166 -6.15 -16.23 2.05
CA ARG A 166 -5.01 -15.51 1.44
C ARG A 166 -4.47 -14.39 2.32
N VAL A 167 -5.34 -13.61 2.95
CA VAL A 167 -4.94 -12.55 3.89
C VAL A 167 -4.18 -13.13 5.09
N LEU A 168 -4.55 -14.32 5.57
CA LEU A 168 -3.80 -15.02 6.62
C LEU A 168 -2.47 -15.57 6.09
N ALA A 169 -2.47 -16.22 4.93
CA ALA A 169 -1.27 -16.84 4.36
C ALA A 169 -0.20 -15.82 3.95
N ALA A 170 -0.60 -14.74 3.27
CA ALA A 170 0.31 -13.69 2.82
C ALA A 170 0.66 -12.70 3.93
N ASN A 171 -0.25 -12.51 4.89
CA ASN A 171 -0.12 -11.54 5.96
C ASN A 171 0.28 -10.14 5.41
N PRO A 172 -0.53 -9.50 4.55
CA PRO A 172 -0.21 -8.19 3.97
C PRO A 172 -0.18 -7.08 5.03
N CYS A 173 0.31 -5.91 4.64
CA CYS A 173 0.27 -4.68 5.48
C CYS A 173 -0.92 -3.77 5.13
N HIS A 174 -1.56 -4.00 3.99
CA HIS A 174 -2.67 -3.25 3.45
C HIS A 174 -3.63 -4.21 2.77
N VAL A 175 -4.92 -4.05 3.06
CA VAL A 175 -6.01 -4.83 2.48
C VAL A 175 -6.97 -3.89 1.80
N HIS A 176 -7.17 -4.11 0.50
CA HIS A 176 -8.13 -3.40 -0.34
C HIS A 176 -9.21 -4.37 -0.82
N VAL A 177 -10.48 -3.98 -0.67
CA VAL A 177 -11.63 -4.76 -1.13
C VAL A 177 -12.52 -3.84 -2.00
N PRO A 178 -12.19 -3.65 -3.30
CA PRO A 178 -12.82 -2.64 -4.14
C PRO A 178 -14.35 -2.62 -4.08
N TYR A 179 -14.95 -1.51 -3.65
CA TYR A 179 -16.39 -1.40 -3.36
C TYR A 179 -17.28 -1.61 -4.60
N THR A 180 -16.85 -1.11 -5.76
CA THR A 180 -17.68 -1.02 -6.98
C THR A 180 -17.78 -2.32 -7.77
N ALA A 181 -17.01 -3.35 -7.43
CA ALA A 181 -16.92 -4.57 -8.22
C ALA A 181 -17.99 -5.63 -7.85
N TYR A 182 -18.46 -5.68 -6.59
CA TYR A 182 -19.34 -6.76 -6.12
C TYR A 182 -20.08 -6.37 -4.83
N LYS A 183 -21.43 -6.42 -4.82
CA LYS A 183 -22.26 -5.99 -3.66
C LYS A 183 -21.88 -6.60 -2.30
N PRO A 184 -21.47 -7.89 -2.22
CA PRO A 184 -20.96 -8.46 -0.98
C PRO A 184 -19.61 -7.94 -0.46
N ASN A 185 -18.88 -7.11 -1.22
CA ASN A 185 -17.53 -6.66 -0.85
C ASN A 185 -17.49 -5.86 0.44
N GLU A 186 -18.53 -5.09 0.76
CA GLU A 186 -18.64 -4.41 2.06
C GLU A 186 -18.61 -5.41 3.23
N ARG A 187 -19.35 -6.52 3.10
CA ARG A 187 -19.35 -7.59 4.12
C ARG A 187 -17.99 -8.26 4.21
N THR A 188 -17.33 -8.48 3.08
CA THR A 188 -15.97 -9.05 3.04
C THR A 188 -14.97 -8.14 3.73
N LEU A 189 -14.98 -6.84 3.41
CA LEU A 189 -14.13 -5.83 4.04
C LEU A 189 -14.32 -5.81 5.55
N LEU A 190 -15.57 -5.69 6.01
CA LEU A 190 -15.90 -5.65 7.44
C LEU A 190 -15.49 -6.94 8.16
N ALA A 191 -15.66 -8.11 7.52
CA ALA A 191 -15.24 -9.38 8.11
C ALA A 191 -13.72 -9.47 8.25
N LEU A 192 -12.96 -9.13 7.20
CA LEU A 192 -11.49 -9.14 7.25
C LEU A 192 -10.94 -8.14 8.26
N PHE A 193 -11.54 -6.95 8.34
CA PHE A 193 -11.19 -5.93 9.32
C PHE A 193 -11.42 -6.42 10.76
N ARG A 194 -12.58 -7.04 11.03
CA ARG A 194 -12.90 -7.59 12.36
C ARG A 194 -11.93 -8.69 12.78
N ASP A 195 -11.56 -9.57 11.85
CA ASP A 195 -10.60 -10.64 12.12
C ASP A 195 -9.25 -10.04 12.57
N ASP A 196 -8.77 -9.00 11.86
CA ASP A 196 -7.51 -8.34 12.20
C ASP A 196 -7.56 -7.56 13.52
N PHE A 197 -8.64 -6.82 13.76
CA PHE A 197 -8.84 -6.09 15.02
C PHE A 197 -8.96 -7.02 16.23
N GLY A 198 -9.64 -8.15 16.08
CA GLY A 198 -9.74 -9.17 17.13
C GLY A 198 -8.36 -9.77 17.46
N ASP A 199 -7.58 -10.07 16.43
CA ASP A 199 -6.22 -10.59 16.58
C ASP A 199 -5.30 -9.58 17.30
N GLU A 200 -5.33 -8.30 16.94
CA GLU A 200 -4.55 -7.26 17.62
C GLU A 200 -4.91 -7.12 19.11
N GLN A 201 -6.21 -7.14 19.44
CA GLN A 201 -6.65 -7.11 20.83
C GLN A 201 -6.14 -8.33 21.61
N SER A 202 -6.21 -9.53 21.03
CA SER A 202 -5.69 -10.74 21.69
C SER A 202 -4.17 -10.66 21.93
N ARG A 203 -3.39 -10.16 20.96
CA ARG A 203 -1.94 -9.97 21.08
C ARG A 203 -1.57 -8.93 22.14
N SER A 204 -2.31 -7.83 22.21
CA SER A 204 -2.09 -6.79 23.22
C SER A 204 -2.40 -7.28 24.64
N ARG A 205 -3.43 -8.13 24.81
CA ARG A 205 -3.79 -8.73 26.12
C ARG A 205 -2.79 -9.79 26.56
N ASN A 206 -2.20 -10.52 25.61
CA ASN A 206 -1.19 -11.55 25.88
C ASN A 206 0.23 -10.98 26.04
N TRP A 207 0.43 -9.67 25.83
CA TRP A 207 1.70 -9.01 26.10
C TRP A 207 1.86 -8.75 27.61
N THR A 208 2.37 -9.75 28.34
CA THR A 208 2.84 -9.59 29.72
C THR A 208 4.22 -8.93 29.67
N GLY A 209 4.25 -7.61 29.87
CA GLY A 209 5.45 -6.77 29.73
C GLY A 209 6.73 -7.43 30.27
N GLY A 210 7.69 -7.66 29.38
CA GLY A 210 9.05 -7.99 29.78
C GLY A 210 9.58 -6.83 30.62
N ARG A 211 9.95 -7.11 31.87
CA ARG A 211 10.61 -6.13 32.73
C ARG A 211 11.84 -5.61 32.00
N ALA A 212 11.90 -4.30 31.77
CA ALA A 212 13.15 -3.64 31.45
C ALA A 212 14.17 -3.96 32.57
N PRO A 213 15.45 -4.26 32.25
CA PRO A 213 16.46 -4.38 33.28
C PRO A 213 16.51 -3.07 34.06
N SER A 214 16.34 -3.16 35.38
CA SER A 214 16.46 -2.01 36.26
C SER A 214 17.90 -1.50 36.24
N HIS A 215 18.18 -0.50 35.42
CA HIS A 215 19.36 0.33 35.60
C HIS A 215 19.10 1.26 36.79
N THR A 216 19.47 0.82 37.98
CA THR A 216 19.71 1.71 39.11
C THR A 216 20.87 2.64 38.76
N PRO A 217 20.70 3.97 38.75
CA PRO A 217 21.81 4.90 38.60
C PRO A 217 22.68 4.80 39.85
N ARG A 218 23.97 4.44 39.70
CA ARG A 218 24.93 4.63 40.79
C ARG A 218 25.17 6.13 40.96
N SER A 219 24.81 6.64 42.14
CA SER A 219 25.17 7.98 42.61
C SER A 219 26.69 8.14 42.74
N PRO A 220 27.26 9.33 42.43
CA PRO A 220 28.69 9.57 42.60
C PRO A 220 28.98 9.88 44.08
N SER A 221 29.69 8.99 44.77
CA SER A 221 30.26 9.28 46.09
C SER A 221 31.60 10.01 45.93
N ARG A 222 31.65 11.25 46.42
CA ARG A 222 32.86 12.02 46.68
C ARG A 222 33.53 11.55 47.99
N THR A 223 34.87 11.69 48.04
CA THR A 223 35.79 11.69 49.21
C THR A 223 35.97 10.35 49.96
N ALA A 224 37.15 9.91 50.41
CA ALA A 224 38.35 10.63 50.87
C ALA A 224 39.64 9.75 50.87
N ALA A 225 40.78 10.45 50.92
CA ALA A 225 42.03 10.19 51.65
C ALA A 225 42.97 9.00 51.32
N TRP A 226 44.26 9.38 51.24
CA TRP A 226 45.51 8.60 51.19
C TRP A 226 45.71 7.69 52.42
N PRO A 227 46.63 6.70 52.39
CA PRO A 227 48.09 6.93 52.45
C PRO A 227 48.85 6.63 51.15
#